data_AF-A0A8T0MH24-F1
#
_entry.id   AF-A0A8T0MH24-F1
#
_cell.length_a   1.000
_cell.length_b   1.000
_cell.length_c   1.000
_cell.angle_alpha   90.00
_cell.angle_beta   90.00
_cell.angle_gamma   90.00
#
_symmetry.space_group_name_H-M   'P 1'
#
loop_
_entity.id
_entity.type
_entity.pdbx_description
1 polymer ?
#
loop_
_entity_poly.entity_id
_entity_poly.type
_entity_poly.pdbx_seq_one_letter_code
_entity_poly.pdbx_strand_id
1 'polypeptide(L)'
;MWAHLRRSYEIRNEALYLAVVEEAQSLRQHDSTVEEFHRQMSAVWHRLDILGAEYCPVGTCRCCDRHWGQRDTLRLHEFFSRLRPEFEVVRSQLLTRRPRPTLDEAMPELCAEETRLRAGA
;
A
#
# COMPACT_ATOMS: atom_id res chain seq x y z
N MET A 1 -29.56 -20.28 15.59
CA MET A 1 -28.45 -19.77 16.43
C MET A 1 -27.19 -19.51 15.59
N TRP A 2 -26.59 -20.52 14.94
CA TRP A 2 -25.38 -20.34 14.10
C TRP A 2 -25.51 -19.38 12.91
N ALA A 3 -26.64 -19.40 12.21
CA ALA A 3 -26.87 -18.49 11.08
C ALA A 3 -26.88 -17.01 11.51
N HIS A 4 -27.36 -16.73 12.73
CA HIS A 4 -27.37 -15.36 13.27
C HIS A 4 -25.95 -14.91 13.65
N LEU A 5 -25.16 -15.79 14.31
CA LEU A 5 -23.78 -15.51 14.65
C LEU A 5 -22.92 -15.27 13.41
N ARG A 6 -23.04 -16.13 12.39
CA ARG A 6 -22.36 -15.97 11.11
C ARG A 6 -22.69 -14.62 10.46
N ARG A 7 -23.98 -14.29 10.35
CA ARG A 7 -24.43 -13.01 9.79
C ARG A 7 -23.87 -11.82 10.55
N SER A 8 -23.87 -11.86 11.88
CA SER A 8 -23.29 -10.78 12.70
C SER A 8 -21.78 -10.64 12.54
N TYR A 9 -21.07 -11.77 12.33
CA TYR A 9 -19.64 -11.77 12.07
C TYR A 9 -19.32 -11.18 10.69
N GLU A 10 -20.08 -11.56 9.67
CA GLU A 10 -19.97 -11.02 8.30
C GLU A 10 -20.21 -9.51 8.28
N ILE A 11 -21.31 -9.02 8.89
CA ILE A 11 -21.61 -7.58 8.98
C ILE A 11 -20.48 -6.81 9.68
N ARG A 12 -19.93 -7.37 10.76
CA ARG A 12 -18.81 -6.75 11.49
C ARG A 12 -17.52 -6.75 10.66
N ASN A 13 -17.29 -7.78 9.85
CA ASN A 13 -16.15 -7.87 8.96
C ASN A 13 -16.23 -6.81 7.84
N GLU A 14 -17.42 -6.60 7.26
CA GLU A 14 -17.65 -5.56 6.25
C GLU A 14 -17.47 -4.15 6.82
N ALA A 15 -18.02 -3.87 8.00
CA ALA A 15 -17.83 -2.57 8.66
C ALA A 15 -16.36 -2.30 8.99
N LEU A 16 -15.63 -3.34 9.45
CA LEU A 16 -14.19 -3.25 9.69
C LEU A 16 -13.41 -3.03 8.38
N TYR A 17 -13.78 -3.73 7.31
CA TYR A 17 -13.17 -3.55 5.99
C TYR A 17 -13.31 -2.11 5.51
N LEU A 18 -14.53 -1.55 5.57
CA LEU A 18 -14.78 -0.15 5.21
C LEU A 18 -13.94 0.82 6.04
N ALA A 19 -13.86 0.62 7.37
CA ALA A 19 -13.04 1.47 8.24
C ALA A 19 -11.55 1.44 7.86
N VAL A 20 -11.01 0.26 7.50
CA VAL A 20 -9.60 0.15 7.06
C VAL A 20 -9.41 0.76 5.67
N VAL A 21 -10.40 0.70 4.78
CA VAL A 21 -10.37 1.39 3.47
C VAL A 21 -10.36 2.91 3.67
N GLU A 22 -11.19 3.44 4.56
CA GLU A 22 -11.22 4.87 4.89
C GLU A 22 -9.89 5.32 5.52
N GLU A 23 -9.36 4.53 6.45
CA GLU A 23 -8.03 4.76 7.03
C GLU A 23 -6.97 4.82 5.93
N ALA A 24 -6.96 3.83 5.03
CA ALA A 24 -6.08 3.84 3.86
C ALA A 24 -6.26 5.16 3.12
N GLN A 25 -7.46 5.51 2.66
CA GLN A 25 -7.72 6.70 1.84
C GLN A 25 -7.29 8.01 2.52
N SER A 26 -7.32 8.08 3.85
CA SER A 26 -6.92 9.27 4.62
C SER A 26 -5.40 9.43 4.78
N LEU A 27 -4.63 8.34 4.74
CA LEU A 27 -3.18 8.37 4.99
C LEU A 27 -2.42 9.22 3.96
N ARG A 28 -1.55 10.09 4.44
CA ARG A 28 -0.59 10.88 3.66
C ARG A 28 0.72 10.95 4.43
N GLN A 29 1.83 11.18 3.73
CA GLN A 29 3.16 11.23 4.37
C GLN A 29 3.26 12.33 5.44
N HIS A 30 2.72 13.53 5.18
CA HIS A 30 2.82 14.69 6.08
C HIS A 30 4.26 14.88 6.60
N ASP A 31 4.47 14.99 7.91
CA ASP A 31 5.79 15.17 8.52
C ASP A 31 6.51 13.85 8.82
N SER A 32 5.91 12.71 8.45
CA SER A 32 6.54 11.40 8.65
C SER A 32 7.70 11.20 7.67
N THR A 33 8.70 10.45 8.11
CA THR A 33 9.78 10.02 7.23
C THR A 33 9.25 9.10 6.13
N VAL A 34 9.99 8.95 5.04
CA VAL A 34 9.61 8.01 3.96
C VAL A 34 9.46 6.58 4.51
N GLU A 35 10.36 6.15 5.39
CA GLU A 35 10.32 4.83 6.02
C GLU A 35 9.13 4.64 6.95
N GLU A 36 8.84 5.64 7.79
CA GLU A 36 7.72 5.59 8.72
C GLU A 36 6.39 5.58 7.96
N PHE A 37 6.27 6.39 6.91
CA PHE A 37 5.12 6.37 6.03
C PHE A 37 4.95 5.03 5.31
N HIS A 38 6.05 4.42 4.82
CA HIS A 38 6.04 3.08 4.24
C HIS A 38 5.54 2.03 5.23
N ARG A 39 5.98 2.09 6.49
CA ARG A 39 5.53 1.18 7.55
C ARG A 39 4.03 1.34 7.83
N GLN A 40 3.52 2.56 7.90
CA GLN A 40 2.09 2.85 8.12
C GLN A 40 1.23 2.31 6.97
N MET A 41 1.59 2.61 5.72
CA MET A 41 0.89 2.11 4.54
C MET A 41 0.92 0.57 4.48
N SER A 42 2.08 -0.04 4.74
CA SER A 42 2.24 -1.51 4.78
C SER A 42 1.32 -2.15 5.82
N ALA A 43 1.18 -1.55 7.00
CA ALA A 43 0.30 -2.07 8.05
C ALA A 43 -1.19 -2.03 7.65
N VAL A 44 -1.63 -0.98 6.94
CA VAL A 44 -3.01 -0.88 6.44
C VAL A 44 -3.25 -1.88 5.31
N TRP A 45 -2.34 -1.95 4.34
CA TRP A 45 -2.41 -2.91 3.25
C TRP A 45 -2.45 -4.36 3.74
N HIS A 46 -1.66 -4.70 4.75
CA HIS A 46 -1.67 -6.03 5.35
C HIS A 46 -3.02 -6.34 6.00
N ARG A 47 -3.64 -5.38 6.70
CA ARG A 47 -5.00 -5.56 7.24
C ARG A 47 -6.03 -5.76 6.12
N LEU A 48 -5.94 -5.02 5.02
CA LEU A 48 -6.79 -5.22 3.85
C LEU A 48 -6.56 -6.60 3.19
N ASP A 49 -5.33 -7.11 3.18
CA ASP A 49 -5.04 -8.45 2.69
C ASP A 49 -5.66 -9.55 3.55
N ILE A 50 -5.74 -9.35 4.87
CA ILE A 50 -6.39 -10.29 5.80
C ILE A 50 -7.92 -10.23 5.64
N LEU A 51 -8.49 -9.02 5.55
CA LEU A 51 -9.95 -8.82 5.50
C LEU A 51 -10.54 -9.14 4.13
N GLY A 52 -9.84 -8.82 3.04
CA GLY A 52 -10.27 -9.03 1.65
C GLY A 52 -9.85 -10.38 1.05
N ALA A 53 -9.47 -11.33 1.89
CA ALA A 53 -8.89 -12.61 1.53
C ALA A 53 -9.90 -13.62 0.95
N GLU A 54 -10.29 -13.47 -0.32
CA GLU A 54 -10.80 -14.61 -1.11
C GLU A 54 -9.66 -15.18 -1.97
N TYR A 55 -8.73 -15.89 -1.33
CA TYR A 55 -7.61 -16.49 -2.05
C TYR A 55 -8.01 -17.80 -2.72
N CYS A 56 -7.40 -18.06 -3.89
CA CYS A 56 -7.39 -19.40 -4.44
C CYS A 56 -6.71 -20.33 -3.41
N PRO A 57 -7.32 -21.45 -3.01
CA PRO A 57 -6.79 -22.32 -1.95
C PRO A 57 -5.42 -22.92 -2.28
N VAL A 58 -5.02 -22.88 -3.56
CA VAL A 58 -3.72 -23.38 -4.04
C VAL A 58 -2.59 -22.37 -3.83
N GLY A 59 -2.89 -21.06 -3.76
CA GLY A 59 -1.94 -19.97 -3.47
C GLY A 59 -0.83 -19.73 -4.51
N THR A 60 -0.55 -20.71 -5.37
CA THR A 60 0.58 -20.73 -6.32
C THR A 60 0.12 -20.84 -7.78
N CYS A 61 -1.16 -20.60 -8.05
CA CYS A 61 -1.64 -20.53 -9.43
C CYS A 61 -1.15 -19.26 -10.11
N ARG A 62 -0.97 -19.32 -11.44
CA ARG A 62 -0.67 -18.14 -12.28
C ARG A 62 -1.69 -17.00 -12.12
N CYS A 63 -2.92 -17.32 -11.71
CA CYS A 63 -3.93 -16.32 -11.33
C CYS A 63 -3.53 -15.51 -10.10
N CYS A 64 -3.00 -16.17 -9.06
CA CYS A 64 -2.51 -15.52 -7.86
C CYS A 64 -1.32 -14.63 -8.19
N ASP A 65 -0.33 -15.12 -8.94
CA ASP A 65 0.85 -14.32 -9.32
C ASP A 65 0.46 -13.03 -10.05
N ARG A 66 -0.49 -13.12 -10.98
CA ARG A 66 -1.01 -11.95 -11.71
C ARG A 66 -1.73 -10.99 -10.77
N HIS A 67 -2.53 -11.50 -9.85
CA HIS A 67 -3.24 -10.68 -8.87
C HIS A 67 -2.28 -9.98 -7.90
N TRP A 68 -1.26 -10.68 -7.40
CA TRP A 68 -0.20 -10.11 -6.59
C TRP A 68 0.56 -9.01 -7.34
N GLY A 69 1.01 -9.28 -8.57
CA GLY A 69 1.70 -8.27 -9.39
C GLY A 69 0.82 -7.04 -9.67
N GLN A 70 -0.49 -7.21 -9.85
CA GLN A 70 -1.41 -6.09 -9.98
C GLN A 70 -1.59 -5.32 -8.66
N ARG A 71 -1.68 -6.00 -7.51
CA ARG A 71 -1.73 -5.33 -6.19
C ARG A 71 -0.46 -4.53 -5.93
N ASP A 72 0.72 -5.09 -6.17
CA ASP A 72 1.99 -4.39 -5.98
C ASP A 72 2.09 -3.16 -6.87
N THR A 73 1.59 -3.27 -8.10
CA THR A 73 1.45 -2.12 -9.01
C THR A 73 0.60 -1.02 -8.40
N LEU A 74 -0.59 -1.37 -7.89
CA LEU A 74 -1.51 -0.38 -7.32
C LEU A 74 -0.94 0.25 -6.05
N ARG A 75 -0.28 -0.54 -5.19
CA ARG A 75 0.38 -0.08 -3.97
C ARG A 75 1.49 0.92 -4.24
N LEU A 76 2.32 0.65 -5.26
CA LEU A 76 3.35 1.60 -5.70
C LEU A 76 2.75 2.95 -6.07
N HIS A 77 1.70 2.94 -6.92
CA HIS A 77 1.02 4.17 -7.34
C HIS A 77 0.33 4.87 -6.18
N GLU A 78 -0.35 4.13 -5.31
CA GLU A 78 -1.01 4.64 -4.12
C GLU A 78 0.01 5.32 -3.19
N PHE A 79 1.15 4.67 -2.91
CA PHE A 79 2.24 5.23 -2.13
C PHE A 79 2.73 6.56 -2.73
N PHE A 80 3.08 6.54 -4.02
CA PHE A 80 3.59 7.70 -4.75
C PHE A 80 2.59 8.86 -4.80
N SER A 81 1.28 8.58 -4.86
CA SER A 81 0.23 9.61 -4.87
C SER A 81 0.08 10.33 -3.54
N ARG A 82 0.64 9.79 -2.46
CA ARG A 82 0.46 10.25 -1.07
C ARG A 82 1.74 10.75 -0.42
N LEU A 83 2.86 10.61 -1.12
CA LEU A 83 4.10 11.32 -0.81
C LEU A 83 3.89 12.83 -0.91
N ARG A 84 4.72 13.57 -0.19
CA ARG A 84 4.70 15.03 -0.23
C ARG A 84 5.10 15.55 -1.62
N PRO A 85 4.67 16.76 -2.02
CA PRO A 85 4.97 17.32 -3.34
C PRO A 85 6.46 17.47 -3.66
N GLU A 86 7.33 17.59 -2.66
CA GLU A 86 8.77 17.75 -2.86
C GLU A 86 9.43 16.52 -3.51
N PHE A 87 8.78 15.35 -3.44
CA PHE A 87 9.22 14.11 -4.08
C PHE A 87 8.79 13.97 -5.54
N GLU A 88 8.18 15.00 -6.15
CA GLU A 88 7.64 14.92 -7.51
C GLU A 88 8.68 14.49 -8.55
N VAL A 89 9.90 15.02 -8.45
CA VAL A 89 10.98 14.74 -9.41
C VAL A 89 11.39 13.26 -9.36
N VAL A 90 11.72 12.75 -8.16
CA VAL A 90 12.12 11.33 -7.99
C VAL A 90 10.97 10.39 -8.35
N ARG A 91 9.73 10.75 -8.03
CA ARG A 91 8.53 9.99 -8.43
C ARG A 91 8.42 9.89 -9.95
N SER A 92 8.58 11.00 -10.67
CA SER A 92 8.52 11.03 -12.13
C SER A 92 9.62 10.16 -12.76
N GLN A 93 10.84 10.23 -12.23
CA GLN A 93 11.96 9.39 -12.68
C GLN A 93 11.66 7.90 -12.47
N LEU A 94 11.20 7.51 -11.28
CA LEU A 94 10.84 6.12 -10.97
C LEU A 94 9.71 5.59 -11.87
N LEU A 95 8.72 6.42 -12.21
CA LEU A 95 7.59 6.04 -13.08
C LEU A 95 7.96 5.86 -14.56
N THR A 96 9.03 6.52 -15.03
CA THR A 96 9.51 6.39 -16.42
C THR A 96 10.42 5.18 -16.63
N ARG A 97 10.99 4.59 -15.57
CA ARG A 97 11.89 3.42 -15.64
C ARG A 97 11.20 2.18 -16.25
N ARG A 98 11.96 1.39 -17.02
CA ARG A 98 11.54 0.11 -17.60
C ARG A 98 12.63 -0.96 -17.35
N PRO A 99 12.30 -2.13 -16.75
CA PRO A 99 11.01 -2.46 -16.14
C PRO A 99 10.67 -1.49 -15.00
N ARG A 100 9.39 -1.34 -14.68
CA ARG A 100 8.96 -0.47 -13.59
C ARG A 100 9.43 -1.07 -12.27
N PRO A 101 10.03 -0.28 -11.36
CA PRO A 101 10.51 -0.79 -10.08
C PRO A 101 9.34 -1.25 -9.19
N THR A 102 9.62 -2.17 -8.28
CA THR A 102 8.76 -2.46 -7.14
C THR A 102 8.83 -1.33 -6.11
N LEU A 103 7.94 -1.34 -5.12
CA LEU A 103 8.00 -0.37 -4.03
C LEU A 103 9.32 -0.50 -3.26
N ASP A 104 9.74 -1.72 -2.93
CA ASP A 104 11.00 -2.00 -2.23
C ASP A 104 12.22 -1.51 -3.01
N GLU A 105 12.23 -1.67 -4.35
CA GLU A 105 13.30 -1.17 -5.20
C GLU A 105 13.34 0.36 -5.28
N ALA A 106 12.19 1.02 -5.10
CA ALA A 106 12.09 2.48 -5.10
C ALA A 106 12.48 3.12 -3.76
N MET A 107 12.36 2.39 -2.64
CA MET A 107 12.59 2.92 -1.29
C MET A 107 13.97 3.58 -1.09
N PRO A 108 15.10 2.98 -1.52
CA PRO A 108 16.42 3.59 -1.33
C PRO A 108 16.55 4.96 -2.01
N GLU A 109 15.98 5.11 -3.21
CA GLU A 109 16.00 6.38 -3.96
C GLU A 109 15.15 7.45 -3.26
N LEU A 110 13.99 7.06 -2.70
CA LEU A 110 13.15 7.96 -1.92
C LEU A 110 13.81 8.40 -0.60
N CYS A 111 14.46 7.48 0.12
CA CYS A 111 15.20 7.82 1.34
C CYS A 111 16.40 8.72 1.07
N ALA A 112 17.10 8.50 -0.05
CA ALA A 112 18.18 9.38 -0.49
C ALA A 112 17.67 10.79 -0.81
N GLU A 113 16.52 10.89 -1.51
CA GLU A 113 15.87 12.16 -1.80
C GLU A 113 15.42 12.88 -0.52
N GLU A 114 14.85 12.17 0.44
CA GLU A 114 14.49 12.74 1.75
C GLU A 114 15.72 13.33 2.47
N THR A 115 16.85 12.62 2.44
CA THR A 115 18.12 13.10 3.01
C THR A 115 18.59 14.37 2.31
N ARG A 116 18.51 14.41 0.98
CA ARG A 116 18.86 15.59 0.16
C ARG A 116 17.97 16.79 0.48
N LEU A 117 16.67 16.58 0.59
CA LEU A 117 15.69 17.63 0.91
C LEU A 117 15.94 18.21 2.32
N ARG A 118 16.29 17.37 3.30
CA ARG A 118 16.62 17.81 4.66
C ARG A 118 17.95 18.56 4.75
N ALA A 119 18.94 18.17 3.94
CA ALA A 119 20.24 18.84 3.93
C ALA A 119 20.20 20.21 3.23
N GLY A 120 19.20 20.45 2.37
CA GLY A 120 19.00 21.72 1.66
C GLY A 120 17.93 22.64 2.24
N ALA A 121 17.28 22.24 3.35
CA ALA A 121 16.29 23.03 4.08
C ALA A 121 16.96 23.79 5.25
#